data_AF-A0A954W7F6-F1
#
_entry.id   AF-A0A954W7F6-F1
#
_cell.length_a   1.000
_cell.length_b   1.000
_cell.length_c   1.000
_cell.angle_alpha   90.00
_cell.angle_beta   90.00
_cell.angle_gamma   90.00
#
_symmetry.space_group_name_H-M   'P 1'
#
loop_
_entity.id
_entity.type
_entity.pdbx_description
1 polymer ?
#
loop_
_entity_poly.entity_id
_entity_poly.type
_entity_poly.pdbx_seq_one_letter_code
_entity_poly.pdbx_strand_id
1 'polypeptide(L)'
;FLVGDAPPHDQHAARAMSAAQRLREQGVRAYPIAGSGVAWQAEFIMRATSFLTMGQYLFLTDHSGVGNPHAKPHVPEYQVERLDRLMIRMIASELAGKRLAPAEVIAIERGDDSESGPPNPSAAPQAPVTPQAIDNPRPDAPTAEPPVPQGEASTESPSAGLTMSKSRWLFFALLLASVFAYDAFTDRRRNH
;
A
#
# COMPACT_ATOMS: atom_id res chain seq x y z
N PHE A 1 -4.84 0.00 2.86
CA PHE A 1 -3.38 -0.20 2.72
C PHE A 1 -3.02 -0.11 1.25
N LEU A 2 -1.86 0.48 0.95
CA LEU A 2 -1.27 0.54 -0.39
C LEU A 2 0.08 -0.18 -0.29
N VAL A 3 0.40 -1.09 -1.20
CA VAL A 3 1.68 -1.82 -1.20
C VAL A 3 2.39 -1.55 -2.53
N GLY A 4 3.70 -1.30 -2.50
CA GLY A 4 4.49 -1.15 -3.73
C GLY A 4 5.98 -1.25 -3.46
N ASP A 5 6.74 -1.69 -4.46
CA ASP A 5 8.20 -1.84 -4.44
C ASP A 5 8.93 -0.86 -5.37
N ALA A 6 8.20 -0.15 -6.24
CA ALA A 6 8.74 0.75 -7.25
C ALA A 6 8.00 2.10 -7.29
N PRO A 7 8.67 3.19 -7.72
CA PRO A 7 8.00 4.46 -7.97
C PRO A 7 7.02 4.36 -9.13
N PRO A 8 5.96 5.21 -9.13
CA PRO A 8 5.27 5.48 -10.39
C PRO A 8 6.29 6.00 -11.40
N HIS A 9 6.21 5.57 -12.66
CA HIS A 9 7.02 6.17 -13.73
C HIS A 9 6.85 7.69 -13.70
N ASP A 10 7.90 8.46 -14.02
CA ASP A 10 7.96 9.92 -13.81
C ASP A 10 6.73 10.66 -14.36
N GLN A 11 6.28 10.28 -15.56
CA GLN A 11 5.08 10.79 -16.24
C GLN A 11 3.75 10.58 -15.46
N HIS A 12 3.76 9.75 -14.41
CA HIS A 12 2.65 9.42 -13.55
C HIS A 12 2.81 9.92 -12.11
N ALA A 13 3.94 10.52 -11.75
CA ALA A 13 4.18 11.04 -10.40
C ALA A 13 3.12 12.09 -10.00
N ALA A 14 2.81 13.05 -10.90
CA ALA A 14 1.76 14.04 -10.67
C ALA A 14 0.38 13.37 -10.45
N ARG A 15 0.07 12.32 -11.22
CA ARG A 15 -1.17 11.57 -11.07
C ARG A 15 -1.27 10.86 -9.72
N ALA A 16 -0.16 10.30 -9.23
CA ALA A 16 -0.10 9.69 -7.90
C ALA A 16 -0.36 10.73 -6.80
N MET A 17 0.24 11.91 -6.90
CA MET A 17 0.00 13.01 -5.97
C MET A 17 -1.45 13.52 -6.01
N SER A 18 -2.05 13.67 -7.20
CA SER A 18 -3.48 14.02 -7.32
C SER A 18 -4.39 12.92 -6.76
N ALA A 19 -4.00 11.65 -6.82
CA ALA A 19 -4.74 10.58 -6.16
C ALA A 19 -4.68 10.70 -4.63
N ALA A 20 -3.50 10.99 -4.06
CA ALA A 20 -3.36 11.23 -2.63
C ALA A 20 -4.22 12.43 -2.14
N GLN A 21 -4.28 13.51 -2.93
CA GLN A 21 -5.15 14.66 -2.63
C GLN A 21 -6.64 14.29 -2.63
N ARG A 22 -7.09 13.49 -3.60
CA ARG A 22 -8.48 13.00 -3.65
C ARG A 22 -8.81 12.10 -2.46
N LEU A 23 -7.89 11.23 -2.05
CA LEU A 23 -8.08 10.39 -0.85
C LEU A 23 -8.28 11.26 0.40
N ARG A 24 -7.46 12.30 0.56
CA ARG A 24 -7.61 13.27 1.64
C ARG A 24 -8.99 13.94 1.63
N GLU A 25 -9.46 14.39 0.46
CA GLU A 25 -10.79 15.03 0.32
C GLU A 25 -11.94 14.08 0.65
N GLN A 26 -11.76 12.79 0.41
CA GLN A 26 -12.73 11.74 0.77
C GLN A 26 -12.65 11.30 2.23
N GLY A 27 -11.74 11.86 3.04
CA GLY A 27 -11.51 11.42 4.41
C GLY A 27 -10.90 10.01 4.50
N VAL A 28 -10.29 9.52 3.42
CA VAL A 28 -9.66 8.19 3.37
C VAL A 28 -8.21 8.29 3.81
N ARG A 29 -7.86 7.55 4.87
CA ARG A 29 -6.47 7.42 5.34
C ARG A 29 -5.75 6.33 4.56
N ALA A 30 -4.55 6.64 4.07
CA ALA A 30 -3.71 5.67 3.37
C ALA A 30 -2.53 5.26 4.25
N TYR A 31 -2.26 3.95 4.27
CA TYR A 31 -1.07 3.34 4.90
C TYR A 31 -0.26 2.68 3.79
N PRO A 32 0.69 3.40 3.18
CA PRO A 32 1.60 2.84 2.19
C PRO A 32 2.62 1.94 2.87
N ILE A 33 2.87 0.77 2.27
CA ILE A 33 3.85 -0.23 2.68
C ILE A 33 4.86 -0.34 1.53
N ALA A 34 6.06 0.18 1.75
CA ALA A 34 7.18 0.08 0.82
C ALA A 34 7.84 -1.30 0.89
N GLY A 35 8.04 -1.92 -0.27
CA GLY A 35 8.80 -3.15 -0.46
C GLY A 35 10.32 -2.91 -0.61
N SER A 36 11.06 -3.99 -0.84
CA SER A 36 12.52 -3.94 -1.05
C SER A 36 12.92 -3.01 -2.20
N GLY A 37 13.99 -2.24 -2.02
CA GLY A 37 14.61 -1.50 -3.13
C GLY A 37 13.81 -0.30 -3.63
N VAL A 38 12.87 0.22 -2.84
CA VAL A 38 12.12 1.42 -3.20
C VAL A 38 13.08 2.58 -3.49
N ALA A 39 13.10 3.00 -4.76
CA ALA A 39 13.83 4.19 -5.18
C ALA A 39 13.36 5.41 -4.37
N TRP A 40 14.27 6.36 -4.12
CA TRP A 40 14.01 7.57 -3.33
C TRP A 40 12.70 8.28 -3.72
N GLN A 41 12.36 8.28 -5.01
CA GLN A 41 11.11 8.84 -5.54
C GLN A 41 9.85 8.12 -5.02
N ALA A 42 9.87 6.78 -4.92
CA ALA A 42 8.71 6.03 -4.40
C ALA A 42 8.55 6.29 -2.90
N GLU A 43 9.67 6.28 -2.15
CA GLU A 43 9.65 6.60 -0.72
C GLU A 43 9.06 8.00 -0.50
N PHE A 44 9.50 8.99 -1.28
CA PHE A 44 8.97 10.35 -1.21
C PHE A 44 7.45 10.38 -1.45
N ILE A 45 6.96 9.77 -2.53
CA ILE A 45 5.53 9.77 -2.87
C ILE A 45 4.70 9.04 -1.81
N MET A 46 5.19 7.91 -1.31
CA MET A 46 4.50 7.15 -0.27
C MET A 46 4.46 7.92 1.06
N ARG A 47 5.58 8.54 1.47
CA ARG A 47 5.61 9.43 2.64
C ARG A 47 4.64 10.58 2.48
N ALA A 48 4.67 11.28 1.34
CA ALA A 48 3.76 12.38 1.05
C ALA A 48 2.29 11.94 1.06
N THR A 49 1.98 10.77 0.51
CA THR A 49 0.63 10.18 0.53
C THR A 49 0.17 9.91 1.96
N SER A 50 1.01 9.30 2.79
CA SER A 50 0.67 9.03 4.19
C SER A 50 0.46 10.33 4.98
N PHE A 51 1.30 11.34 4.77
CA PHE A 51 1.18 12.64 5.41
C PHE A 51 -0.10 13.36 5.02
N LEU A 52 -0.41 13.44 3.71
CA LEU A 52 -1.60 14.12 3.20
C LEU A 52 -2.90 13.47 3.66
N THR A 53 -2.90 12.15 3.80
CA THR A 53 -4.07 11.36 4.20
C THR A 53 -4.11 11.08 5.69
N MET A 54 -3.21 11.66 6.49
CA MET A 54 -3.11 11.45 7.94
C MET A 54 -2.96 9.96 8.33
N GLY A 55 -2.36 9.16 7.47
CA GLY A 55 -1.98 7.78 7.77
C GLY A 55 -0.54 7.68 8.23
N GLN A 56 0.05 6.49 8.09
CA GLN A 56 1.45 6.23 8.43
C GLN A 56 2.15 5.52 7.28
N TYR A 57 3.38 5.96 6.98
CA TYR A 57 4.29 5.26 6.08
C TYR A 57 4.90 4.06 6.78
N LEU A 58 4.86 2.91 6.12
CA LEU A 58 5.35 1.62 6.58
C LEU A 58 6.34 1.08 5.53
N PHE A 59 7.28 0.25 5.95
CA PHE A 59 8.26 -0.36 5.07
C PHE A 59 8.65 -1.75 5.57
N LEU A 60 9.05 -2.61 4.64
CA LEU A 60 9.56 -3.94 4.95
C LEU A 60 11.05 -3.89 5.30
N THR A 61 11.46 -4.80 6.17
CA THR A 61 12.85 -4.96 6.61
C THR A 61 13.27 -6.44 6.49
N ASP A 62 14.57 -6.69 6.57
CA ASP A 62 15.13 -8.03 6.39
C ASP A 62 14.89 -9.00 7.57
N HIS A 63 14.24 -8.55 8.64
CA HIS A 63 13.97 -9.36 9.84
C HIS A 63 13.04 -10.55 9.58
N SER A 64 12.30 -10.51 8.48
CA SER A 64 11.47 -11.65 8.06
C SER A 64 12.29 -12.82 7.51
N GLY A 65 13.52 -12.56 7.01
CA GLY A 65 14.33 -13.53 6.27
C GLY A 65 13.75 -13.94 4.91
N VAL A 66 12.74 -13.20 4.39
CA VAL A 66 12.05 -13.51 3.13
C VAL A 66 12.36 -12.46 2.07
N GLY A 67 12.67 -12.90 0.86
CA GLY A 67 12.89 -12.03 -0.30
C GLY A 67 14.35 -11.61 -0.48
N ASN A 68 14.55 -10.62 -1.35
CA ASN A 68 15.86 -9.98 -1.54
C ASN A 68 16.12 -8.99 -0.40
N PRO A 69 17.39 -8.61 -0.17
CA PRO A 69 17.73 -7.56 0.80
C PRO A 69 16.91 -6.28 0.60
N HIS A 70 16.44 -5.70 1.69
CA HIS A 70 15.66 -4.47 1.68
C HIS A 70 16.57 -3.26 1.85
N ALA A 71 16.25 -2.16 1.15
CA ALA A 71 16.93 -0.90 1.34
C ALA A 71 16.61 -0.36 2.72
N LYS A 72 17.63 0.19 3.41
CA LYS A 72 17.39 0.87 4.68
C LYS A 72 16.56 2.13 4.43
N PRO A 73 15.53 2.39 5.25
CA PRO A 73 14.72 3.60 5.15
C PRO A 73 15.53 4.83 5.57
N HIS A 74 15.24 5.99 4.97
CA HIS A 74 15.85 7.27 5.38
C HIS A 74 15.12 7.84 6.61
N VAL A 75 15.22 7.17 7.76
CA VAL A 75 14.67 7.62 9.06
C VAL A 75 15.71 7.48 10.18
N PRO A 76 15.73 8.37 11.19
CA PRO A 76 16.73 8.29 12.26
C PRO A 76 16.63 7.01 13.11
N GLU A 77 15.41 6.58 13.46
CA GLU A 77 15.19 5.38 14.27
C GLU A 77 13.81 4.81 13.96
N TYR A 78 13.69 3.48 13.97
CA TYR A 78 12.42 2.78 13.80
C TYR A 78 12.32 1.52 14.66
N GLN A 79 11.10 1.17 15.02
CA GLN A 79 10.76 -0.07 15.71
C GLN A 79 10.32 -1.10 14.69
N VAL A 80 10.86 -2.32 14.80
CA VAL A 80 10.54 -3.45 13.93
C VAL A 80 9.48 -4.31 14.59
N GLU A 81 8.40 -4.59 13.87
CA GLU A 81 7.30 -5.45 14.28
C GLU A 81 7.03 -6.50 13.20
N ARG A 82 6.34 -7.59 13.56
CA ARG A 82 5.79 -8.50 12.54
C ARG A 82 4.71 -7.76 11.74
N LEU A 83 4.75 -7.85 10.41
CA LEU A 83 3.86 -7.10 9.53
C LEU A 83 2.37 -7.35 9.82
N ASP A 84 1.98 -8.61 10.09
CA ASP A 84 0.62 -8.98 10.46
C ASP A 84 0.16 -8.26 11.74
N ARG A 85 1.01 -8.23 12.77
CA ARG A 85 0.74 -7.52 14.03
C ARG A 85 0.67 -6.02 13.84
N LEU A 86 1.59 -5.46 13.04
CA LEU A 86 1.62 -4.04 12.71
C LEU A 86 0.35 -3.61 11.97
N MET A 87 -0.11 -4.39 10.98
CA MET A 87 -1.33 -4.09 10.22
C MET A 87 -2.58 -4.13 11.12
N ILE A 88 -2.71 -5.16 11.96
CA ILE A 88 -3.78 -5.25 12.96
C ILE A 88 -3.77 -4.02 13.87
N ARG A 89 -2.58 -3.62 14.34
CA ARG A 89 -2.42 -2.45 15.20
C ARG A 89 -2.79 -1.15 14.52
N MET A 90 -2.49 -0.97 13.23
CA MET A 90 -2.93 0.20 12.46
C MET A 90 -4.46 0.25 12.38
N ILE A 91 -5.10 -0.86 12.02
CA ILE A 91 -6.57 -0.93 11.96
C ILE A 91 -7.18 -0.64 13.34
N ALA A 92 -6.66 -1.27 14.40
CA ALA A 92 -7.14 -1.05 15.75
C ALA A 92 -6.93 0.39 16.23
N SER A 93 -5.84 1.05 15.81
CA SER A 93 -5.60 2.46 16.13
C SER A 93 -6.63 3.38 15.48
N GLU A 94 -7.02 3.10 14.23
CA GLU A 94 -8.06 3.84 13.54
C GLU A 94 -9.44 3.64 14.17
N LEU A 95 -9.79 2.40 14.50
CA LEU A 95 -11.07 2.11 15.16
C LEU A 95 -11.14 2.70 16.58
N ALA A 96 -10.01 2.78 17.28
CA ALA A 96 -9.93 3.37 18.62
C ALA A 96 -9.84 4.91 18.60
N GLY A 97 -9.61 5.52 17.43
CA GLY A 97 -9.36 6.96 17.30
C GLY A 97 -8.07 7.44 17.97
N LYS A 98 -7.14 6.54 18.30
CA LYS A 98 -5.86 6.86 18.94
C LYS A 98 -4.78 5.89 18.51
N ARG A 99 -3.53 6.37 18.48
CA ARG A 99 -2.37 5.52 18.18
C ARG A 99 -2.15 4.49 19.30
N LEU A 100 -2.13 3.21 18.92
CA LEU A 100 -1.79 2.12 19.83
C LEU A 100 -0.31 1.79 19.75
N ALA A 101 0.28 1.51 20.91
CA ALA A 101 1.65 1.05 21.04
C ALA A 101 1.80 -0.39 20.49
N PRO A 102 2.97 -0.76 19.96
CA PRO A 102 3.25 -2.14 19.58
C PRO A 102 3.08 -3.09 20.76
N ALA A 103 2.45 -4.24 20.51
CA ALA A 103 2.35 -5.31 21.51
C ALA A 103 3.69 -6.06 21.66
N GLU A 104 4.47 -6.12 20.57
CA GLU A 104 5.76 -6.80 20.50
C GLU A 104 6.66 -6.01 19.56
N VAL A 105 7.87 -5.67 20.02
CA VAL A 105 8.92 -5.05 19.22
C VAL A 105 10.05 -6.06 19.09
N ILE A 106 10.40 -6.40 17.85
CA ILE A 106 11.42 -7.42 17.54
C ILE A 106 12.82 -6.80 17.59
N ALA A 107 12.95 -5.56 17.13
CA ALA A 107 14.19 -4.81 17.11
C ALA A 107 13.92 -3.30 17.11
N ILE A 108 14.93 -2.52 17.50
CA ILE A 108 14.99 -1.06 17.30
C ILE A 108 16.23 -0.80 16.47
N GLU A 109 16.05 -0.16 15.32
CA GLU A 109 17.12 0.07 14.37
C GLU A 109 17.22 1.53 13.95
N ARG A 110 18.40 1.90 13.46
CA ARG A 110 18.68 3.18 12.83
C ARG A 110 18.59 3.04 11.32
N GLY A 111 17.85 3.94 10.67
CA GLY A 111 17.82 4.01 9.21
C GLY A 111 19.06 4.69 8.64
N ASP A 112 19.03 4.95 7.35
CA ASP A 112 20.13 5.59 6.66
C ASP A 112 20.16 7.11 6.98
N ASP A 113 21.31 7.59 7.46
CA ASP A 113 21.60 9.00 7.75
C ASP A 113 22.28 9.71 6.57
N SER A 114 22.57 9.01 5.48
CA SER A 114 23.04 9.61 4.23
C SER A 114 21.90 10.38 3.54
N GLU A 115 21.93 11.71 3.71
CA GLU A 115 21.10 12.73 3.04
C GLU A 115 19.56 12.59 3.16
N SER A 116 19.04 13.07 4.29
CA SER A 116 17.67 13.59 4.41
C SER A 116 17.51 15.01 3.80
N GLY A 117 18.18 15.30 2.68
CA GLY A 117 18.13 16.59 1.97
C GLY A 117 17.12 16.59 0.80
N PRO A 118 16.65 17.77 0.33
CA PRO A 118 15.89 17.84 -0.93
C PRO A 118 16.75 17.25 -2.07
N PRO A 119 16.12 16.69 -3.12
CA PRO A 119 16.83 15.94 -4.15
C PRO A 119 17.95 16.78 -4.76
N ASN A 120 19.14 16.20 -4.86
CA ASN A 120 20.18 16.74 -5.71
C ASN A 120 19.75 16.52 -7.18
N PRO A 121 19.43 17.57 -7.95
CA PRO A 121 19.00 17.43 -9.35
C PRO A 121 20.12 16.93 -10.27
N SER A 122 21.35 16.78 -9.77
CA SER A 122 22.50 16.27 -10.51
C SER A 122 22.80 14.78 -10.27
N ALA A 123 22.00 14.07 -9.45
CA ALA A 123 22.11 12.62 -9.39
C ALA A 123 21.61 12.05 -10.72
N ALA A 124 22.53 11.68 -11.61
CA ALA A 124 22.22 11.02 -12.86
C ALA A 124 21.28 9.82 -12.61
N PRO A 125 20.39 9.46 -13.56
CA PRO A 125 19.62 8.23 -13.46
C PRO A 125 20.60 7.10 -13.13
N GLN A 126 20.43 6.45 -11.98
CA GLN A 126 21.21 5.27 -11.68
C GLN A 126 20.95 4.31 -12.84
N ALA A 127 22.03 3.92 -13.53
CA ALA A 127 21.92 3.00 -14.65
C ALA A 127 21.13 1.77 -14.17
N PRO A 128 20.26 1.20 -15.03
CA PRO A 128 19.52 0.01 -14.65
C PRO A 128 20.51 -1.02 -14.13
N VAL A 129 20.30 -1.47 -12.88
CA VAL A 129 21.06 -2.60 -12.33
C VAL A 129 20.88 -3.74 -13.30
N THR A 130 21.95 -4.09 -14.01
CA THR A 130 21.96 -5.20 -14.94
C THR A 130 21.52 -6.44 -14.16
N PRO A 131 20.43 -7.12 -14.54
CA PRO A 131 20.10 -8.39 -13.93
C PRO A 131 21.32 -9.31 -14.07
N GLN A 132 21.92 -9.69 -12.96
CA GLN A 132 22.89 -10.78 -12.94
C GLN A 132 22.16 -12.01 -13.50
N ALA A 133 22.69 -12.58 -14.58
CA ALA A 133 22.11 -13.73 -15.25
C ALA A 133 22.03 -14.88 -14.25
N ILE A 134 20.81 -15.20 -13.81
CA ILE A 134 20.51 -16.44 -13.13
C ILE A 134 20.50 -17.49 -14.25
N ASP A 135 21.53 -18.33 -14.30
CA ASP A 135 21.69 -19.39 -15.29
C ASP A 135 20.67 -20.50 -15.00
N ASN A 136 19.43 -20.30 -15.47
CA ASN A 136 18.42 -21.35 -15.47
C ASN A 136 18.52 -22.10 -16.80
N PRO A 137 18.86 -23.41 -16.80
CA PRO A 137 18.86 -24.19 -18.02
C PRO A 137 17.45 -24.22 -18.62
N ARG A 138 17.36 -23.84 -19.89
CA ARG A 138 16.15 -23.78 -20.70
C ARG A 138 15.52 -25.18 -20.84
N PRO A 139 14.24 -25.40 -20.49
CA PRO A 139 13.53 -26.57 -20.96
C PRO A 139 13.23 -26.40 -22.46
N ASP A 140 13.52 -27.44 -23.23
CA ASP A 140 13.39 -27.48 -24.69
C ASP A 140 11.99 -27.05 -25.17
N ALA A 141 11.98 -26.25 -26.24
CA ALA A 141 10.76 -25.73 -26.85
C ALA A 141 9.96 -26.82 -27.57
N PRO A 142 8.63 -26.65 -27.69
CA PRO A 142 7.91 -27.13 -28.86
C PRO A 142 7.25 -25.97 -29.63
N THR A 143 7.60 -25.93 -30.92
CA THR A 143 6.82 -25.65 -32.13
C THR A 143 5.82 -24.48 -32.17
N ALA A 144 6.04 -23.59 -33.15
CA ALA A 144 5.26 -22.41 -33.49
C ALA A 144 3.79 -22.69 -33.87
N GLU A 145 2.87 -21.90 -33.33
CA GLU A 145 1.50 -21.72 -33.85
C GLU A 145 1.44 -20.57 -34.89
N PRO A 146 0.61 -20.68 -35.94
CA PRO A 146 0.47 -19.66 -36.98
C PRO A 146 -0.38 -18.45 -36.53
N PRO A 147 -0.27 -17.28 -37.20
CA PRO A 147 -0.93 -16.06 -36.75
C PRO A 147 -2.44 -16.04 -37.03
N VAL A 148 -3.21 -15.59 -36.04
CA VAL A 148 -4.65 -15.31 -36.15
C VAL A 148 -4.87 -13.93 -36.81
N PRO A 149 -5.76 -13.79 -37.80
CA PRO A 149 -5.98 -12.52 -38.50
C PRO A 149 -6.74 -11.50 -37.63
N GLN A 150 -6.34 -10.23 -37.75
CA GLN A 150 -7.01 -9.09 -37.09
C GLN A 150 -8.31 -8.73 -37.81
N GLY A 151 -9.44 -8.81 -37.09
CA GLY A 151 -10.75 -8.36 -37.53
C GLY A 151 -11.11 -6.97 -36.98
N GLU A 152 -11.89 -6.25 -37.77
CA GLU A 152 -12.16 -4.81 -37.73
C GLU A 152 -12.97 -4.29 -36.53
N ALA A 153 -12.97 -2.96 -36.42
CA ALA A 153 -13.53 -2.12 -35.37
C ALA A 153 -15.04 -2.31 -35.10
N SER A 154 -15.43 -2.09 -33.84
CA SER A 154 -16.80 -1.72 -33.49
C SER A 154 -16.78 -0.76 -32.30
N THR A 155 -17.21 0.47 -32.58
CA THR A 155 -17.61 1.51 -31.64
C THR A 155 -18.75 1.03 -30.74
N GLU A 156 -18.68 1.24 -29.42
CA GLU A 156 -19.87 1.48 -28.58
C GLU A 156 -19.50 1.95 -27.15
N SER A 157 -19.96 3.15 -26.79
CA SER A 157 -20.42 3.55 -25.45
C SER A 157 -21.95 3.61 -25.54
N PRO A 158 -22.76 3.31 -24.49
CA PRO A 158 -22.82 4.15 -23.29
C PRO A 158 -23.22 3.47 -21.95
N SER A 159 -23.18 4.28 -20.89
CA SER A 159 -23.79 4.20 -19.55
C SER A 159 -24.82 3.09 -19.23
N ALA A 160 -24.66 2.43 -18.07
CA ALA A 160 -25.75 1.75 -17.36
C ALA A 160 -25.61 1.88 -15.83
N GLY A 161 -26.68 2.36 -15.19
CA GLY A 161 -26.78 2.61 -13.76
C GLY A 161 -26.81 1.35 -12.89
N LEU A 162 -26.34 1.49 -11.66
CA LEU A 162 -26.33 0.43 -10.65
C LEU A 162 -27.75 0.26 -10.08
N THR A 163 -28.56 -0.63 -10.66
CA THR A 163 -29.78 -1.10 -10.00
C THR A 163 -29.40 -2.20 -9.01
N MET A 164 -29.68 -2.00 -7.72
CA MET A 164 -29.36 -2.97 -6.67
C MET A 164 -30.62 -3.73 -6.26
N SER A 165 -30.60 -5.05 -6.38
CA SER A 165 -31.72 -5.95 -6.08
C SER A 165 -32.18 -5.85 -4.61
N LYS A 166 -33.49 -5.98 -4.37
CA LYS A 166 -34.17 -5.93 -3.05
C LYS A 166 -33.52 -6.83 -1.99
N SER A 167 -32.94 -7.96 -2.41
CA SER A 167 -32.23 -8.87 -1.51
C SER A 167 -30.97 -8.26 -0.91
N ARG A 168 -30.27 -7.36 -1.63
CA ARG A 168 -29.08 -6.66 -1.11
C ARG A 168 -29.44 -5.54 -0.13
N TRP A 169 -30.64 -4.96 -0.23
CA TRP A 169 -31.16 -4.00 0.77
C TRP A 169 -31.50 -4.68 2.10
N LEU A 170 -32.09 -5.88 2.07
CA LEU A 170 -32.38 -6.64 3.29
C LEU A 170 -31.09 -7.03 4.04
N PHE A 171 -30.06 -7.45 3.32
CA PHE A 171 -28.76 -7.75 3.92
C PHE A 171 -28.09 -6.51 4.54
N PHE A 172 -28.17 -5.35 3.88
CA PHE A 172 -27.61 -4.10 4.43
C PHE A 172 -28.38 -3.60 5.66
N ALA A 173 -29.71 -3.73 5.67
CA ALA A 173 -30.54 -3.35 6.81
C ALA A 173 -30.31 -4.23 8.04
N LEU A 174 -30.14 -5.55 7.85
CA LEU A 174 -29.82 -6.50 8.93
C LEU A 174 -28.43 -6.25 9.54
N LEU A 175 -27.44 -5.89 8.71
CA LEU A 175 -26.11 -5.54 9.19
C LEU A 175 -26.13 -4.26 10.05
N LEU A 176 -26.89 -3.24 9.64
CA LEU A 176 -27.03 -2.00 10.42
C LEU A 176 -27.74 -2.22 11.76
N ALA A 177 -28.79 -3.04 11.79
CA ALA A 177 -29.52 -3.35 13.01
C ALA A 177 -28.66 -4.10 14.04
N SER A 178 -27.72 -4.95 13.60
CA SER A 178 -26.80 -5.65 14.50
C SER A 178 -25.80 -4.72 15.20
N VAL A 179 -25.38 -3.64 14.54
CA VAL A 179 -24.44 -2.67 15.11
C VAL A 179 -25.12 -1.82 16.19
N PHE A 180 -26.37 -1.40 15.97
CA PHE A 180 -27.13 -0.64 16.97
C PHE A 180 -27.58 -1.51 18.16
N ALA A 181 -27.91 -2.78 17.94
CA ALA A 181 -28.28 -3.69 19.04
C ALA A 181 -27.08 -4.04 19.93
N TYR A 182 -25.86 -4.08 19.37
CA TYR A 182 -24.64 -4.31 20.13
C TYR A 182 -24.33 -3.14 21.07
N ASP A 183 -24.45 -1.91 20.58
CA ASP A 183 -24.12 -0.70 21.34
C ASP A 183 -25.06 -0.51 22.56
N ALA A 184 -26.37 -0.74 22.37
CA ALA A 184 -27.36 -0.68 23.43
C ALA A 184 -27.19 -1.77 24.52
N PHE A 185 -26.64 -2.93 24.17
CA PHE A 185 -26.33 -3.99 25.13
C PHE A 185 -25.08 -3.69 25.96
N THR A 186 -24.06 -3.10 25.34
CA THR A 186 -22.82 -2.74 26.04
C THR A 186 -23.00 -1.56 27.00
N ASP A 187 -23.89 -0.61 26.70
CA ASP A 187 -24.16 0.54 27.55
C ASP A 187 -24.86 0.14 28.86
N ARG A 188 -25.74 -0.87 28.82
CA ARG A 188 -26.47 -1.39 29.99
C ARG A 188 -25.58 -2.10 31.03
N ARG A 189 -24.37 -2.54 30.66
CA ARG A 189 -23.41 -3.20 31.56
C ARG A 189 -22.45 -2.25 32.26
N ARG A 190 -22.40 -0.96 31.90
CA ARG A 190 -21.52 0.03 32.54
C ARG A 190 -22.15 0.77 33.72
N ASN A 191 -23.46 0.60 33.96
CA ASN A 191 -24.21 1.30 35.01
C ASN A 191 -24.70 0.38 36.15
N HIS A 192 -24.06 -0.77 36.36
CA HIS A 192 -24.19 -1.63 37.54
C HIS A 192 -22.80 -1.99 38.05
#